data_AF-A0A371IUM2-F1
#
_entry.id   AF-A0A371IUM2-F1
#
_cell.length_a   1.000
_cell.length_b   1.000
_cell.length_c   1.000
_cell.angle_alpha   90.00
_cell.angle_beta   90.00
_cell.angle_gamma   90.00
#
_symmetry.space_group_name_H-M   'P 1'
#
loop_
_entity.id
_entity.type
_entity.pdbx_description
1 polymer ?
#
loop_
_entity_poly.entity_id
_entity_poly.type
_entity_poly.pdbx_seq_one_letter_code
_entity_poly.pdbx_strand_id
1 'polypeptide(L)' 'MMIILLLFLLGFILIIKGADIFINCTVEIGKKTNISELILGATIVSFATTLPEL' A
#
# COMPACT_ATOMS: atom_id res chain seq x y z
N MET A 1 -6.99 24.57 -14.63
CA MET A 1 -8.05 23.61 -14.24
C MET A 1 -7.78 22.20 -14.75
N MET A 2 -7.66 21.98 -16.07
CA MET A 2 -7.46 20.64 -16.66
C MET A 2 -6.19 19.92 -16.17
N ILE A 3 -5.05 20.62 -16.13
CA ILE A 3 -3.78 20.05 -15.68
C ILE A 3 -3.83 19.60 -14.21
N ILE A 4 -4.51 20.37 -13.35
CA ILE A 4 -4.64 20.06 -11.92
C ILE A 4 -5.45 18.77 -11.73
N LEU A 5 -6.55 18.62 -12.47
CA LEU A 5 -7.35 17.40 -12.49
C LEU A 5 -6.54 16.18 -12.95
N LEU A 6 -5.71 16.35 -13.98
CA LEU A 6 -4.85 15.28 -14.48
C LEU A 6 -3.80 14.85 -13.43
N LEU A 7 -3.13 15.82 -12.79
CA LEU A 7 -2.16 15.54 -11.73
C LEU A 7 -2.83 14.91 -10.50
N PHE A 8 -4.04 15.34 -10.14
CA PHE A 8 -4.81 14.76 -9.04
C PHE A 8 -5.10 13.29 -9.29
N LEU A 9 -5.63 12.95 -10.47
CA LEU A 9 -5.93 11.57 -10.86
C LEU A 9 -4.66 10.71 -10.88
N LEU A 10 -3.57 11.26 -11.44
CA LEU A 10 -2.28 10.57 -11.51
C LEU A 10 -1.73 10.27 -10.10
N GLY A 11 -1.76 11.25 -9.20
CA GLY A 11 -1.33 11.09 -7.81
C GLY A 11 -2.17 10.04 -7.08
N PHE A 12 -3.49 10.06 -7.26
CA PHE A 12 -4.39 9.07 -6.68
C PHE A 12 -4.05 7.64 -7.11
N ILE A 13 -3.82 7.45 -8.42
CA ILE A 13 -3.43 6.15 -8.99
C ILE A 13 -2.06 5.71 -8.46
N LEU A 14 -1.10 6.63 -8.37
CA LEU A 14 0.24 6.32 -7.86
C LEU A 14 0.20 5.86 -6.40
N ILE A 15 -0.57 6.55 -5.55
CA ILE A 15 -0.66 6.23 -4.12
C ILE A 15 -1.32 4.86 -3.93
N ILE A 16 -2.45 4.60 -4.59
CA ILE A 16 -3.15 3.31 -4.48
C ILE A 16 -2.24 2.16 -4.93
N LYS A 17 -1.64 2.29 -6.12
CA LYS A 17 -0.72 1.26 -6.62
C LYS A 17 0.51 1.10 -5.74
N GLY A 18 1.04 2.19 -5.20
CA GLY A 18 2.19 2.17 -4.31
C GLY A 18 1.89 1.38 -3.03
N ALA A 19 0.73 1.60 -2.42
CA ALA A 19 0.28 0.87 -1.24
C ALA A 19 0.09 -0.62 -1.54
N ASP A 20 -0.57 -0.98 -2.65
CA ASP A 20 -0.76 -2.37 -3.06
C ASP A 20 0.58 -3.11 -3.29
N ILE A 21 1.53 -2.47 -3.97
CA ILE A 21 2.85 -3.03 -4.22
C ILE A 21 3.60 -3.23 -2.90
N PHE A 22 3.55 -2.24 -2.01
CA PHE A 22 4.17 -2.33 -0.69
C PHE A 22 3.64 -3.52 0.12
N ILE A 23 2.32 -3.67 0.20
CA ILE A 23 1.67 -4.79 0.91
C ILE A 23 2.14 -6.13 0.34
N ASN A 24 2.08 -6.29 -0.99
CA ASN A 24 2.46 -7.54 -1.65
C ASN A 24 3.93 -7.91 -1.36
N CYS A 25 4.85 -6.95 -1.46
CA CYS A 25 6.25 -7.17 -1.14
C CYS A 25 6.45 -7.55 0.33
N THR A 26 5.78 -6.87 1.26
CA THR A 26 5.93 -7.16 2.69
C THR A 26 5.36 -8.53 3.05
N VAL A 27 4.21 -8.92 2.48
CA VAL A 27 3.64 -10.26 2.65
C VAL A 27 4.58 -11.33 2.13
N GLU A 28 5.19 -11.12 0.95
CA GLU A 28 6.14 -12.06 0.37
C GLU A 28 7.41 -12.22 1.22
N ILE A 29 7.94 -11.12 1.76
CA ILE A 29 9.08 -11.13 2.69
C ILE A 29 8.69 -11.86 3.99
N GLY A 30 7.53 -11.56 4.56
CA GLY A 30 7.03 -12.16 5.78
C GLY A 30 6.84 -13.69 5.68
N LYS A 31 6.39 -14.17 4.52
CA LYS A 31 6.31 -15.61 4.21
C LYS A 31 7.68 -16.27 4.20
N LYS A 32 8.70 -15.61 3.62
CA LYS A 32 10.08 -16.11 3.60
C LYS A 32 10.72 -16.15 4.98
N THR A 33 10.27 -15.30 5.91
CA THR A 33 10.81 -15.21 7.28
C THR A 33 10.03 -16.02 8.32
N ASN A 34 9.08 -16.88 7.92
CA ASN A 34 8.22 -17.68 8.82
C ASN A 34 7.37 -16.83 9.79
N ILE A 35 7.07 -15.57 9.45
CA ILE A 35 6.15 -14.74 10.22
C ILE A 35 4.72 -15.16 9.86
N SER A 36 3.85 -15.32 10.86
CA SER A 36 2.44 -15.66 10.66
C SER A 36 1.75 -14.62 9.77
N GLU A 37 1.05 -15.10 8.72
CA GLU A 37 0.25 -14.26 7.82
C GLU A 37 -0.77 -13.39 8.57
N LEU A 38 -1.25 -13.87 9.73
CA LEU A 38 -2.19 -13.15 10.57
C LEU A 38 -1.57 -11.89 11.18
N ILE A 39 -0.30 -11.95 11.57
CA ILE A 39 0.44 -10.81 12.15
C ILE A 39 0.76 -9.78 11.05
N LEU A 40 1.17 -10.25 9.87
CA LEU A 40 1.38 -9.40 8.68
C LEU A 40 0.08 -8.70 8.26
N GLY A 41 -1.03 -9.43 8.21
CA GLY A 41 -2.35 -8.86 7.93
C GLY A 41 -2.78 -7.83 8.96
N ALA A 42 -2.67 -8.16 10.25
CA ALA A 42 -3.10 -7.27 11.32
C ALA A 42 -2.26 -5.98 11.41
N THR A 43 -0.97 -6.05 11.08
CA THR A 43 -0.02 -4.95 11.31
C THR A 43 0.31 -4.18 10.03
N ILE A 44 0.76 -4.87 8.98
CA ILE A 44 1.25 -4.23 7.75
C ILE A 44 0.08 -3.77 6.89
N VAL A 45 -0.95 -4.60 6.73
CA VAL A 45 -2.09 -4.26 5.86
C VAL A 45 -2.86 -3.08 6.46
N SER A 46 -3.10 -3.06 7.77
CA SER A 46 -3.75 -1.93 8.44
C SER A 46 -2.96 -0.63 8.27
N PHE A 47 -1.63 -0.67 8.41
CA PHE A 47 -0.76 0.47 8.15
C PHE A 47 -0.81 0.94 6.69
N ALA A 48 -0.73 0.01 5.76
CA ALA A 48 -0.69 0.31 4.34
C ALA A 48 -2.03 0.87 3.83
N THR A 49 -3.16 0.50 4.45
CA THR A 49 -4.46 1.10 4.14
C THR A 49 -4.61 2.52 4.64
N THR A 50 -3.93 2.91 5.73
CA THR A 50 -3.99 4.26 6.32
C THR A 50 -2.91 5.23 5.83
N LEU A 51 -1.88 4.70 5.17
CA LEU A 51 -0.77 5.49 4.62
C LEU A 51 -1.21 6.50 3.54
N PRO A 52 -2.17 6.16 2.65
CA PRO A 52 -2.72 7.10 1.68
C PRO A 52 -3.43 8.29 2.31
N GLU A 53 -4.08 8.11 3.46
CA GLU A 53 -4.81 9.18 4.15
C GLU A 53 -3.96 10.05 5.07
N LEU A 54 -2.78 9.56 5.49
CA LEU A 54 -1.83 10.29 6.37
C LEU A 54 -0.97 11.28 5.57
#